data_AF-A0A7C3AX55-F1
#
_entry.id   AF-A0A7C3AX55-F1
#
_cell.length_a   1.000
_cell.length_b   1.000
_cell.length_c   1.000
_cell.angle_alpha   90.00
_cell.angle_beta   90.00
_cell.angle_gamma   90.00
#
_symmetry.space_group_name_H-M   'P 1'
#
loop_
_entity.id
_entity.type
_entity.pdbx_description
1 polymer ?
#
loop_
_entity_poly.entity_id
_entity_poly.type
_entity_poly.pdbx_seq_one_letter_code
_entity_poly.pdbx_strand_id
1 'polypeptide(L)'
;KSNTAIEGNLVSRYDKHGKTGDMVYIDYGLSIFRKSTLDMVPSNQFYSLEDLFPRLIALQELLAYEVEERFYEIGSLQGFRDFSEYIKEAG
;
A
#
# COMPACT_ATOMS: atom_id res chain seq x y z
N LYS A 1 -5.08 -8.55 -3.41
CA LYS A 1 -4.51 -8.68 -4.78
C LYS A 1 -3.22 -7.87 -4.82
N SER A 2 -2.14 -8.38 -5.43
CA SER A 2 -0.89 -7.61 -5.55
C SER A 2 -1.07 -6.41 -6.48
N ASN A 3 -0.43 -5.30 -6.11
CA ASN A 3 -0.57 -3.98 -6.71
C ASN A 3 0.74 -3.17 -6.72
N THR A 4 1.84 -3.76 -6.22
CA THR A 4 3.11 -3.06 -5.99
C THR A 4 4.27 -3.89 -6.52
N ALA A 5 5.21 -3.24 -7.21
CA ALA A 5 6.52 -3.77 -7.58
C ALA A 5 7.62 -2.95 -6.90
N ILE A 6 8.70 -3.63 -6.49
CA ILE A 6 9.81 -3.05 -5.74
C ILE A 6 11.12 -3.33 -6.49
N GLU A 7 11.99 -2.34 -6.55
CA GLU A 7 13.38 -2.48 -7.01
C GLU A 7 14.33 -2.02 -5.89
N GLY A 8 15.05 -2.96 -5.30
CA GLY A 8 15.82 -2.71 -4.08
C GLY A 8 14.89 -2.37 -2.90
N ASN A 9 14.95 -1.13 -2.41
CA ASN A 9 14.06 -0.61 -1.37
C ASN A 9 13.10 0.46 -1.88
N LEU A 10 13.04 0.69 -3.20
CA LEU A 10 12.16 1.68 -3.82
C LEU A 10 10.95 1.00 -4.44
N VAL A 11 9.79 1.62 -4.30
CA VAL A 11 8.63 1.23 -5.10
C VAL A 11 8.89 1.66 -6.55
N SER A 12 8.91 0.70 -7.47
CA SER A 12 9.10 0.96 -8.91
C SER A 12 7.77 1.11 -9.65
N ARG A 13 6.69 0.52 -9.12
CA ARG A 13 5.34 0.65 -9.68
C ARG A 13 4.26 0.42 -8.62
N TYR A 14 3.19 1.20 -8.69
CA TYR A 14 1.97 1.03 -7.92
C TYR A 14 0.75 1.18 -8.83
N ASP A 15 -0.10 0.17 -8.90
CA ASP A 15 -1.33 0.17 -9.71
C ASP A 15 -2.32 -0.90 -9.17
N LYS A 16 -3.53 -0.48 -8.82
CA LYS A 16 -4.58 -1.41 -8.32
C LYS A 16 -5.42 -2.03 -9.43
N HIS A 17 -5.33 -1.51 -10.65
CA HIS A 17 -6.18 -1.87 -11.79
C HIS A 17 -5.39 -2.57 -12.89
N GLY A 18 -4.18 -2.08 -13.22
CA GLY A 18 -3.30 -2.57 -14.27
C GLY A 18 -2.17 -3.46 -13.76
N LYS A 19 -2.49 -4.69 -13.33
CA LYS A 19 -1.48 -5.62 -12.80
C LYS A 19 -0.47 -6.06 -13.88
N THR A 20 0.81 -5.91 -13.58
CA THR A 20 1.93 -6.46 -14.35
C THR A 20 2.56 -7.65 -13.63
N GLY A 21 3.37 -8.46 -14.35
CA GLY A 21 3.94 -9.71 -13.82
C GLY A 21 4.93 -9.54 -12.67
N ASP A 22 5.57 -8.37 -12.60
CA ASP A 22 6.52 -7.93 -11.56
C ASP A 22 5.83 -7.42 -10.27
N MET A 23 4.51 -7.18 -10.29
CA MET A 23 3.75 -6.79 -9.11
C MET A 23 3.42 -8.00 -8.24
N VAL A 24 4.33 -8.36 -7.35
CA VAL A 24 4.19 -9.48 -6.41
C VAL A 24 3.82 -9.04 -4.99
N TYR A 25 3.91 -7.75 -4.67
CA TYR A 25 3.62 -7.21 -3.35
C TYR A 25 2.21 -6.63 -3.24
N ILE A 26 1.68 -6.60 -2.01
CA ILE A 26 0.50 -5.83 -1.63
C ILE A 26 0.93 -4.60 -0.83
N ASP A 27 0.25 -3.48 -1.06
CA ASP A 27 0.26 -2.36 -0.13
C ASP A 27 -0.53 -2.73 1.13
N TYR A 28 0.18 -2.73 2.26
CA TYR A 28 -0.32 -3.13 3.58
C TYR A 28 -1.21 -2.07 4.24
N GLY A 29 -1.45 -0.93 3.57
CA GLY A 29 -2.33 0.14 4.06
C GLY A 29 -1.69 1.04 5.12
N LEU A 30 -0.37 0.96 5.29
CA LEU A 30 0.39 1.85 6.16
C LEU A 30 1.38 2.66 5.31
N SER A 31 1.41 3.96 5.52
CA SER A 31 2.39 4.82 4.86
C SER A 31 2.86 5.92 5.80
N ILE A 32 4.16 6.22 5.74
CA ILE A 32 4.80 7.27 6.55
C ILE A 32 5.36 8.31 5.60
N PHE A 33 4.88 9.54 5.70
CA PHE A 33 5.31 10.64 4.83
C PHE A 33 5.97 11.76 5.63
N ARG A 34 6.89 12.47 4.98
CA ARG A 34 7.31 13.80 5.47
C ARG A 34 6.16 14.78 5.25
N LYS A 35 6.05 15.78 6.11
CA LYS A 35 5.01 16.82 5.98
C LYS A 35 5.03 17.49 4.60
N SER A 36 6.21 17.73 4.03
CA SER A 36 6.39 18.34 2.71
C SER A 36 5.77 17.53 1.56
N THR A 37 5.59 16.21 1.73
CA THR A 37 4.89 15.39 0.73
C THR A 37 3.44 15.84 0.55
N LEU A 38 2.82 16.41 1.59
CA LEU A 38 1.45 16.91 1.52
C LEU A 38 1.33 18.19 0.68
N ASP A 39 2.43 18.89 0.41
CA ASP A 39 2.42 20.06 -0.48
C ASP A 39 2.11 19.68 -1.94
N MET A 40 2.24 18.40 -2.29
CA MET A 40 1.86 17.84 -3.60
C MET A 40 0.36 17.55 -3.72
N VAL A 41 -0.37 17.58 -2.60
CA VAL A 41 -1.80 17.25 -2.55
C VAL A 41 -2.63 18.53 -2.76
N PRO A 42 -3.50 18.59 -3.77
CA PRO A 42 -4.32 19.77 -4.02
C PRO A 42 -5.30 20.01 -2.86
N SER A 43 -5.46 21.28 -2.50
CA SER A 43 -6.43 21.69 -1.48
C SER A 43 -7.86 21.59 -2.01
N ASN A 44 -8.80 21.23 -1.12
CA ASN A 44 -10.25 21.18 -1.40
C ASN A 44 -10.67 20.26 -2.56
N GLN A 45 -9.86 19.23 -2.85
CA GLN A 45 -10.15 18.24 -3.87
C GLN A 45 -9.88 16.84 -3.33
N PHE A 46 -10.67 15.86 -3.74
CA PHE A 46 -10.33 14.46 -3.52
C PHE A 46 -9.02 14.14 -4.22
N TYR A 47 -8.11 13.49 -3.50
CA TYR A 47 -6.82 13.06 -4.02
C TYR A 47 -6.45 11.72 -3.39
N SER A 48 -6.20 10.72 -4.24
CA SER A 48 -5.96 9.35 -3.78
C SER A 48 -4.46 9.04 -3.69
N LEU A 49 -4.12 7.95 -3.02
CA LEU A 49 -2.74 7.42 -3.06
C LEU A 49 -2.36 6.93 -4.46
N GLU A 50 -3.33 6.54 -5.29
CA GLU A 50 -3.11 6.20 -6.70
C GLU A 50 -2.73 7.43 -7.55
N ASP A 51 -3.03 8.64 -7.07
CA ASP A 51 -2.58 9.89 -7.68
C ASP A 51 -1.23 10.38 -7.10
N LEU A 52 -0.96 10.09 -5.82
CA LEU A 52 0.25 10.54 -5.12
C LEU A 52 1.46 9.63 -5.39
N PHE A 53 1.29 8.31 -5.28
CA PHE A 53 2.40 7.35 -5.37
C PHE A 53 3.13 7.39 -6.71
N PRO A 54 2.45 7.45 -7.88
CA PRO A 54 3.16 7.56 -9.15
C PRO A 54 4.08 8.78 -9.23
N ARG A 55 3.71 9.91 -8.60
CA ARG A 55 4.58 11.10 -8.56
C ARG A 55 5.80 10.87 -7.69
N LEU A 56 5.64 10.28 -6.50
CA LEU A 56 6.76 9.97 -5.60
C LEU A 56 7.69 8.90 -6.21
N ILE A 57 7.13 7.90 -6.89
CA ILE A 57 7.88 6.88 -7.63
C ILE A 57 8.74 7.53 -8.73
N ALA A 58 8.15 8.43 -9.52
CA ALA A 58 8.87 9.16 -10.56
C ALA A 58 10.03 10.02 -10.01
N LEU A 59 9.91 10.49 -8.77
CA LEU A 59 10.96 11.22 -8.05
C LEU A 59 11.94 10.31 -7.27
N GLN A 60 11.73 8.98 -7.27
CA GLN A 60 12.45 8.02 -6.43
C GLN A 60 12.36 8.33 -4.93
N GLU A 61 11.23 8.87 -4.48
CA GLU A 61 10.98 9.28 -3.09
C GLU A 61 10.01 8.35 -2.33
N LEU A 62 9.58 7.25 -2.95
CA LEU A 62 8.73 6.24 -2.31
C LEU A 62 9.52 4.97 -1.99
N LEU A 63 9.89 4.81 -0.73
CA LEU A 63 10.51 3.59 -0.22
C LEU A 63 9.46 2.52 0.10
N ALA A 64 9.84 1.26 -0.06
CA ALA A 64 9.10 0.11 0.41
C ALA A 64 9.74 -0.46 1.67
N TYR A 65 8.91 -0.90 2.60
CA TYR A 65 9.32 -1.69 3.76
C TYR A 65 8.54 -3.00 3.73
N GLU A 66 9.24 -4.11 3.49
CA GLU A 66 8.64 -5.43 3.43
C GLU A 66 8.32 -5.94 4.83
N VAL A 67 7.12 -6.49 4.99
CA VAL A 67 6.65 -7.15 6.21
C VAL A 67 6.27 -8.58 5.83
N GLU A 68 6.70 -9.54 6.64
CA GLU A 68 6.42 -10.97 6.42
C GLU A 68 5.22 -11.45 7.26
N GLU A 69 4.71 -10.57 8.13
CA GLU A 69 3.54 -10.82 8.94
C GLU A 69 2.28 -10.97 8.08
N ARG A 70 1.38 -11.83 8.53
CA ARG A 70 0.13 -12.09 7.83
C ARG A 70 -0.74 -10.84 7.81
N PHE A 71 -1.10 -10.41 6.60
CA PHE A 71 -2.09 -9.35 6.39
C PHE A 71 -3.50 -9.88 6.65
N TYR A 72 -4.27 -9.13 7.45
CA TYR A 72 -5.69 -9.37 7.68
C TYR A 72 -6.49 -8.16 7.18
N GLU A 73 -7.20 -8.31 6.06
CA GLU A 73 -8.19 -7.32 5.66
C GLU A 73 -9.51 -7.55 6.40
N ILE A 74 -10.13 -6.48 6.90
CA ILE A 74 -11.46 -6.53 7.50
C ILE A 74 -12.54 -5.88 6.61
N GLY A 75 -12.18 -5.59 5.35
CA GLY A 75 -13.09 -4.98 4.36
C GLY A 75 -14.06 -5.95 3.71
N SER A 76 -13.88 -7.26 3.93
CA SER A 76 -14.77 -8.32 3.42
C SER A 76 -15.34 -9.15 4.57
N LEU A 77 -16.52 -9.75 4.38
CA LEU A 77 -17.14 -10.60 5.40
C LEU A 77 -16.26 -11.80 5.75
N GLN A 78 -15.52 -12.34 4.78
CA GLN A 78 -14.58 -13.43 5.00
C GLN A 78 -13.37 -12.94 5.80
N GLY A 79 -12.72 -11.85 5.38
CA GLY A 79 -11.55 -11.33 6.08
C GLY A 79 -11.83 -10.93 7.53
N PHE A 80 -13.02 -10.39 7.82
CA PHE A 80 -13.47 -10.16 9.19
C PHE A 80 -13.59 -11.44 10.02
N ARG A 81 -14.09 -12.54 9.44
CA ARG A 81 -14.17 -13.84 10.12
C ARG A 81 -12.78 -14.40 10.39
N ASP A 82 -11.90 -14.39 9.40
CA ASP A 82 -10.52 -14.88 9.51
C ASP A 82 -9.75 -14.13 10.62
N PHE A 83 -9.90 -12.81 10.69
CA PHE A 83 -9.29 -12.00 11.77
C PHE A 83 -9.90 -12.31 13.14
N SER A 84 -11.22 -12.49 13.20
CA SER A 84 -11.92 -12.82 14.45
C SER A 84 -11.51 -14.18 15.03
N GLU A 85 -11.20 -15.15 14.18
CA GLU A 85 -10.68 -16.46 14.59
C GLU A 85 -9.25 -16.34 15.09
N TYR A 86 -8.38 -15.65 14.35
CA TYR A 86 -6.99 -15.42 14.75
C TYR A 86 -6.86 -14.79 16.15
N ILE A 87 -7.63 -13.74 16.44
CA ILE A 87 -7.56 -13.06 17.75
C ILE A 87 -8.02 -13.95 18.91
N LYS A 88 -8.93 -14.89 18.66
CA LYS A 88 -9.38 -15.85 19.69
C LYS A 88 -8.33 -16.90 20.01
N GLU A 89 -7.53 -17.30 19.03
CA GLU A 89 -6.46 -18.29 19.21
C GLU A 89 -5.19 -17.66 19.80
N ALA A 90 -5.00 -16.36 19.62
CA ALA A 90 -3.85 -15.61 20.11
C ALA A 90 -3.95 -15.17 21.60
N GLY A 91 -5.09 -15.38 22.25
CA GLY A 91 -5.34 -15.05 23.67
C GLY A 91 -5.42 -16.28 24.55
#